data_AF-A0A2L2YVQ7-F1
#
_entry.id   AF-A0A2L2YVQ7-F1
#
_cell.length_a   1.000
_cell.length_b   1.000
_cell.length_c   1.000
_cell.angle_alpha   90.00
_cell.angle_beta   90.00
_cell.angle_gamma   90.00
#
_symmetry.space_group_name_H-M   'P 1'
#
loop_
_entity.id
_entity.type
_entity.pdbx_description
1 polymer ?
#
loop_
_entity_poly.entity_id
_entity_poly.type
_entity_poly.pdbx_seq_one_letter_code
_entity_poly.pdbx_strand_id
1 'polypeptide(L)'
;NFVGHDMQHDAQLQIQTFMPLIQYGCSSRLSFFLCSVYVPMCTDKVPQPIGPCRSLCESVQERCEPVLLEFGFQWPVALNCSQFPPVNNEKHMCMEGPQHEEQKPYRDRRPLRHQKGPGISHPRQNLVNSCRHLRSHDQFYYINITKHCVASCRSNILYSKENKEFAQVWVAVWTGICFLSTMFTLIMFFMNTDRFRFPEKIIILISWRYFLCCFGYLIRLIAGREQTACYWNSHFNESLLVHGGLYNINCTLVFTLLYYFGMASSIWWMILCLNWFLSAGLGWNMERFSTYFHLFAWFVPAVKTIAILVMNGVDADELTGICYVGKQDRQFLVRFV
;
A
#
# COMPACT_ATOMS: atom_id res chain seq x y z
N ASN A 1 -4.78 -1.38 -32.93
CA ASN A 1 -4.56 -2.80 -32.50
C ASN A 1 -5.82 -3.63 -32.84
N PHE A 2 -5.96 -4.88 -32.38
CA PHE A 2 -7.15 -5.71 -32.67
C PHE A 2 -8.44 -5.22 -31.98
N VAL A 3 -8.33 -4.31 -31.00
CA VAL A 3 -9.46 -3.73 -30.27
C VAL A 3 -9.84 -2.34 -30.81
N GLY A 4 -9.12 -1.84 -31.82
CA GLY A 4 -9.40 -0.55 -32.46
C GLY A 4 -8.75 0.67 -31.81
N HIS A 5 -7.76 0.49 -30.93
CA HIS A 5 -7.01 1.63 -30.37
C HIS A 5 -5.93 2.11 -31.33
N ASP A 6 -5.87 3.43 -31.50
CA ASP A 6 -4.84 4.14 -32.27
C ASP A 6 -3.63 4.51 -31.41
N MET A 7 -3.85 4.85 -30.13
CA MET A 7 -2.78 5.21 -29.18
C MET A 7 -2.42 4.05 -28.25
N GLN A 8 -1.11 3.86 -28.00
CA GLN A 8 -0.63 2.85 -27.04
C GLN A 8 -1.10 3.12 -25.61
N HIS A 9 -1.27 4.39 -25.24
CA HIS A 9 -1.74 4.78 -23.91
C HIS A 9 -3.15 4.25 -23.63
N ASP A 10 -4.06 4.35 -24.60
CA ASP A 10 -5.44 3.87 -24.47
C ASP A 10 -5.49 2.34 -24.33
N ALA A 11 -4.63 1.64 -25.08
CA ALA A 11 -4.44 0.20 -24.91
C ALA A 11 -3.91 -0.16 -23.52
N GLN A 12 -2.96 0.59 -22.98
CA GLN A 12 -2.44 0.36 -21.63
C GLN A 12 -3.52 0.54 -20.56
N LEU A 13 -4.33 1.60 -20.65
CA LEU A 13 -5.41 1.85 -19.70
C LEU A 13 -6.44 0.72 -19.70
N GLN A 14 -6.81 0.23 -20.89
CA GLN A 14 -7.75 -0.88 -21.02
C GLN A 14 -7.17 -2.22 -20.57
N ILE A 15 -5.88 -2.49 -20.78
CA ILE A 15 -5.24 -3.70 -20.22
C ILE A 15 -5.24 -3.64 -18.68
N GLN A 16 -5.05 -2.47 -18.09
CA GLN A 16 -5.05 -2.31 -16.63
C GLN A 16 -6.39 -2.68 -15.98
N THR A 17 -7.52 -2.54 -16.68
CA THR A 17 -8.82 -2.96 -16.13
C THR A 17 -8.93 -4.48 -15.94
N PHE A 18 -8.13 -5.27 -16.67
CA PHE A 18 -8.04 -6.72 -16.51
C PHE A 18 -7.08 -7.16 -15.39
N MET A 19 -6.38 -6.23 -14.72
CA MET A 19 -5.44 -6.55 -13.64
C MET A 19 -6.05 -7.40 -12.51
N PRO A 20 -7.28 -7.13 -12.03
CA PRO A 20 -7.89 -8.00 -11.01
C PRO A 20 -8.06 -9.45 -11.50
N LEU A 21 -8.42 -9.65 -12.77
CA LEU A 21 -8.61 -10.98 -13.37
C LEU A 21 -7.26 -11.70 -13.59
N ILE A 22 -6.23 -10.95 -14.01
CA ILE A 22 -4.86 -11.46 -14.10
C ILE A 22 -4.36 -11.90 -12.72
N GLN A 23 -4.63 -11.13 -11.69
CA GLN A 23 -4.26 -11.45 -10.30
C GLN A 23 -5.05 -12.62 -9.73
N TYR A 24 -6.32 -12.78 -10.12
CA TYR A 24 -7.13 -13.95 -9.78
C TYR A 24 -6.51 -15.25 -10.31
N GLY A 25 -5.84 -15.20 -11.46
CA GLY A 25 -5.04 -16.32 -11.95
C GLY A 25 -5.86 -17.46 -12.56
N CYS A 26 -7.02 -17.16 -13.14
CA CYS A 26 -7.89 -18.16 -13.80
C CYS A 26 -7.15 -18.97 -14.89
N SER A 27 -6.21 -18.36 -15.60
CA SER A 27 -5.36 -19.03 -16.58
C SER A 27 -3.96 -18.45 -16.57
N SER A 28 -2.94 -19.32 -16.55
CA SER A 28 -1.53 -18.93 -16.69
C SER A 28 -1.22 -18.30 -18.05
N ARG A 29 -2.13 -18.46 -19.03
CA ARG A 29 -2.01 -17.92 -20.39
C ARG A 29 -2.74 -16.60 -20.60
N LEU A 30 -3.50 -16.11 -19.61
CA LEU A 30 -4.32 -14.89 -19.75
C LEU A 30 -3.45 -13.65 -20.05
N SER A 31 -2.34 -13.47 -19.34
CA SER A 31 -1.44 -12.33 -19.58
C SER A 31 -0.87 -12.32 -20.98
N PHE A 32 -0.45 -13.48 -21.49
CA PHE A 32 0.06 -13.62 -22.85
C PHE A 32 -1.04 -13.31 -23.88
N PHE A 33 -2.24 -13.84 -23.67
CA PHE A 33 -3.39 -13.59 -24.52
C PHE A 33 -3.75 -12.09 -24.59
N LEU A 34 -3.91 -11.41 -23.45
CA LEU A 34 -4.24 -9.99 -23.43
C LEU A 34 -3.17 -9.13 -24.13
N CYS A 35 -1.88 -9.41 -23.87
CA CYS A 35 -0.80 -8.72 -24.57
C CYS A 35 -0.87 -8.95 -26.08
N SER A 36 -1.14 -10.18 -26.54
CA SER A 36 -1.22 -10.50 -27.98
C SER A 36 -2.38 -9.81 -28.71
N VAL A 37 -3.44 -9.42 -28.01
CA VAL A 37 -4.60 -8.72 -28.58
C VAL A 37 -4.41 -7.21 -28.57
N TYR A 38 -4.03 -6.65 -27.42
CA TYR A 38 -3.92 -5.20 -27.23
C TYR A 38 -2.60 -4.62 -27.76
N VAL A 39 -1.54 -5.42 -27.76
CA VAL A 39 -0.18 -5.05 -28.21
C VAL A 39 0.37 -6.16 -29.12
N PRO A 40 -0.23 -6.34 -30.32
CA PRO A 40 0.17 -7.42 -31.22
C PRO A 40 1.57 -7.22 -31.80
N MET A 41 2.16 -8.30 -32.30
CA MET A 41 3.47 -8.25 -32.94
C MET A 41 3.34 -7.69 -34.36
N CYS A 42 4.19 -6.72 -34.71
CA CYS A 42 4.29 -6.16 -36.06
C CYS A 42 5.67 -6.44 -36.64
N THR A 43 5.76 -6.78 -37.93
CA THR A 43 7.03 -6.99 -38.64
C THR A 43 6.90 -6.51 -40.07
N ASP A 44 7.97 -5.94 -40.64
CA ASP A 44 7.98 -5.44 -42.03
C ASP A 44 7.75 -6.54 -43.08
N LYS A 45 7.91 -7.82 -42.67
CA LYS A 45 7.70 -8.98 -43.54
C LYS A 45 6.22 -9.31 -43.75
N VAL A 46 5.31 -8.74 -42.94
CA VAL A 46 3.89 -9.07 -42.94
C VAL A 46 3.07 -7.78 -42.80
N PRO A 47 2.16 -7.47 -43.73
CA PRO A 47 1.42 -6.20 -43.72
C PRO A 47 0.36 -6.09 -42.62
N GLN A 48 0.06 -7.20 -41.92
CA GLN A 48 -0.95 -7.26 -40.86
C GLN A 48 -0.32 -7.62 -39.51
N PRO A 49 -0.84 -7.07 -38.40
CA PRO A 49 -0.40 -7.42 -37.06
C PRO A 49 -0.69 -8.90 -36.76
N ILE A 50 0.23 -9.57 -36.07
CA ILE A 50 0.11 -10.97 -35.68
C ILE A 50 -0.49 -11.02 -34.27
N GLY A 51 -1.64 -11.66 -34.12
CA GLY A 51 -2.40 -11.81 -32.86
C GLY A 51 -2.39 -13.24 -32.32
N PRO A 52 -3.22 -13.56 -31.31
CA PRO A 52 -3.34 -14.92 -30.78
C PRO A 52 -4.02 -15.88 -31.75
N CYS A 53 -3.72 -17.17 -31.63
CA CYS A 53 -4.52 -18.21 -32.26
C CYS A 53 -5.83 -18.43 -31.50
N ARG A 54 -6.86 -18.93 -32.19
CA ARG A 54 -8.17 -19.24 -31.61
C ARG A 54 -8.08 -20.24 -30.46
N SER A 55 -7.25 -21.28 -30.59
CA SER A 55 -7.02 -22.28 -29.55
C SER A 55 -6.51 -21.68 -28.23
N LEU A 56 -5.65 -20.67 -28.31
CA LEU A 56 -5.17 -19.93 -27.14
C LEU A 56 -6.31 -19.12 -26.49
N CYS A 57 -7.12 -18.44 -27.31
CA CYS A 57 -8.27 -17.67 -26.83
C CYS A 57 -9.29 -18.57 -26.13
N GLU A 58 -9.71 -19.67 -26.76
CA GLU A 58 -10.70 -20.61 -26.21
C GLU A 58 -10.22 -21.21 -24.88
N SER A 59 -8.93 -21.58 -24.80
CA SER A 59 -8.30 -22.09 -23.58
C SER A 59 -8.26 -21.08 -22.42
N VAL A 60 -8.26 -19.77 -22.72
CA VAL A 60 -8.34 -18.71 -21.72
C VAL A 60 -9.79 -18.41 -21.37
N GLN A 61 -10.66 -18.32 -22.36
CA GLN A 61 -12.09 -18.06 -22.20
C GLN A 61 -12.73 -19.12 -21.31
N GLU A 62 -12.49 -20.42 -21.56
CA GLU A 62 -13.06 -21.52 -20.79
C GLU A 62 -12.80 -21.42 -19.27
N ARG A 63 -11.64 -20.90 -18.88
CA ARG A 63 -11.25 -20.78 -17.47
C ARG A 63 -11.59 -19.44 -16.84
N CYS A 64 -11.59 -18.37 -17.63
CA CYS A 64 -11.71 -17.00 -17.12
C CYS A 64 -13.12 -16.40 -17.30
N GLU A 65 -13.92 -16.91 -18.23
CA GLU A 65 -15.31 -16.50 -18.42
C GLU A 65 -16.20 -16.81 -17.21
N PRO A 66 -16.13 -18.00 -16.57
CA PRO A 66 -16.94 -18.27 -15.38
C PRO A 66 -16.65 -17.30 -14.23
N VAL A 67 -15.37 -16.90 -14.08
CA VAL A 67 -14.94 -15.93 -13.06
C VAL A 67 -15.52 -14.55 -13.36
N LEU A 68 -15.49 -14.11 -14.62
CA LEU A 68 -16.11 -12.83 -15.01
C LEU A 68 -17.62 -12.83 -14.73
N LEU A 69 -18.29 -13.94 -15.04
CA LEU A 69 -19.73 -14.10 -14.78
C LEU A 69 -20.05 -14.07 -13.28
N GLU A 70 -19.21 -14.63 -12.41
CA GLU A 70 -19.36 -14.54 -10.95
C GLU A 70 -19.37 -13.09 -10.44
N PHE A 71 -18.57 -12.22 -11.09
CA PHE A 71 -18.54 -10.79 -10.80
C PHE A 71 -19.55 -9.96 -11.61
N GLY A 72 -20.45 -10.60 -12.36
CA GLY A 72 -21.50 -9.94 -13.14
C GLY A 72 -21.06 -9.34 -14.49
N PHE A 73 -19.89 -9.75 -15.00
CA PHE A 73 -19.35 -9.31 -16.29
C PHE A 73 -19.44 -10.42 -17.34
N GLN A 74 -19.81 -10.05 -18.57
CA GLN A 74 -19.79 -10.98 -19.72
C GLN A 74 -18.43 -10.95 -20.41
N TRP A 75 -18.13 -12.01 -21.17
CA TRP A 75 -16.93 -12.04 -22.01
C TRP A 75 -16.96 -10.89 -23.04
N PRO A 76 -15.96 -10.00 -23.08
CA PRO A 76 -15.99 -8.83 -23.96
C PRO A 76 -16.04 -9.19 -25.43
N VAL A 77 -16.85 -8.47 -26.22
CA VAL A 77 -16.99 -8.67 -27.68
C VAL A 77 -15.65 -8.50 -28.42
N ALA A 78 -14.79 -7.61 -27.91
CA ALA A 78 -13.44 -7.39 -28.44
C ALA A 78 -12.48 -8.58 -28.23
N LEU A 79 -12.82 -9.54 -27.35
CA LEU A 79 -12.04 -10.74 -27.08
C LEU A 79 -12.72 -12.01 -27.62
N ASN A 80 -13.72 -11.88 -28.51
CA ASN A 80 -14.43 -13.02 -29.06
C ASN A 80 -13.50 -13.93 -29.89
N CYS A 81 -13.34 -15.18 -29.46
CA CYS A 81 -12.40 -16.12 -30.07
C CYS A 81 -12.67 -16.44 -31.54
N SER A 82 -13.91 -16.24 -32.01
CA SER A 82 -14.28 -16.42 -33.42
C SER A 82 -13.54 -15.48 -34.37
N GLN A 83 -13.03 -14.36 -33.87
CA GLN A 83 -12.30 -13.35 -34.66
C GLN A 83 -10.84 -13.77 -34.95
N PHE A 84 -10.30 -14.75 -34.23
CA PHE A 84 -8.90 -15.17 -34.36
C PHE A 84 -8.72 -16.38 -35.30
N PRO A 85 -7.57 -16.50 -35.98
CA PRO A 85 -7.27 -17.64 -36.85
C PRO A 85 -7.17 -18.97 -36.08
N PRO A 86 -7.66 -20.08 -36.65
CA PRO A 86 -7.69 -21.37 -35.95
C PRO A 86 -6.32 -22.04 -35.80
N VAL A 87 -5.43 -21.88 -36.78
CA VAL A 87 -4.13 -22.57 -36.83
C VAL A 87 -3.08 -21.61 -37.38
N ASN A 88 -1.89 -21.65 -36.81
CA ASN A 88 -0.73 -20.93 -37.32
C ASN A 88 -0.20 -21.64 -38.59
N ASN A 89 -0.36 -21.01 -39.75
CA ASN A 89 0.11 -21.55 -41.03
C ASN A 89 0.67 -20.45 -41.95
N GLU A 90 1.22 -20.83 -43.11
CA GLU A 90 1.82 -19.89 -44.07
C GLU A 90 0.86 -18.80 -44.59
N LYS A 91 -0.46 -19.04 -44.49
CA LYS A 91 -1.50 -18.08 -44.93
C LYS A 91 -2.04 -17.22 -43.78
N HIS A 92 -2.00 -17.71 -42.54
CA HIS A 92 -2.52 -17.05 -41.35
C HIS A 92 -1.55 -17.28 -40.20
N MET A 93 -0.76 -16.26 -39.89
CA MET A 93 0.17 -16.29 -38.75
C MET A 93 -0.57 -15.90 -37.46
N CYS A 94 -0.40 -16.72 -36.42
CA CYS A 94 -0.93 -16.43 -35.10
C CYS A 94 -0.04 -17.03 -34.00
N MET A 95 -0.16 -16.50 -32.79
CA MET A 95 0.59 -16.94 -31.62
C MET A 95 -0.18 -18.01 -30.84
N GLU A 96 0.38 -19.21 -30.75
CA GLU A 96 -0.20 -20.33 -29.98
C GLU A 96 -0.03 -20.18 -28.47
N GLY A 97 0.91 -19.34 -28.05
CA GLY A 97 1.24 -19.13 -26.64
C GLY A 97 2.08 -20.26 -26.02
N PRO A 98 2.45 -20.14 -24.74
CA PRO A 98 3.31 -21.10 -24.08
C PRO A 98 2.62 -22.46 -23.91
N GLN A 99 3.34 -23.57 -24.15
CA GLN A 99 2.82 -24.95 -24.05
C GLN A 99 2.28 -25.27 -22.65
N HIS A 100 1.30 -26.17 -22.57
CA HIS A 100 0.69 -26.60 -21.30
C HIS A 100 1.75 -27.36 -20.50
N GLU A 101 2.09 -26.91 -19.30
CA GLU A 101 2.65 -27.83 -18.30
C GLU A 101 1.52 -28.79 -17.88
N GLU A 102 1.52 -29.99 -18.45
CA GLU A 102 0.57 -31.06 -18.15
C GLU A 102 0.66 -31.47 -16.67
N GLN A 103 -0.39 -31.17 -15.90
CA GLN A 103 -0.62 -31.78 -14.60
C GLN A 103 -0.91 -33.27 -14.80
N LYS A 104 0.06 -34.14 -14.48
CA LYS A 104 -0.10 -35.60 -14.59
C LYS A 104 -1.19 -36.13 -13.65
N PRO A 105 -2.03 -37.09 -14.07
CA PRO A 105 -3.09 -37.65 -13.24
C PRO A 105 -2.50 -38.53 -12.12
N TYR A 106 -2.97 -38.30 -10.89
CA TYR A 106 -2.58 -39.05 -9.70
C TYR A 106 -3.10 -40.50 -9.78
N ARG A 107 -2.19 -41.46 -10.04
CA ARG A 107 -2.46 -42.88 -9.84
C ARG A 107 -2.00 -43.30 -8.44
N ASP A 108 -2.97 -43.79 -7.69
CA ASP A 108 -2.88 -44.46 -6.39
C ASP A 108 -1.70 -45.44 -6.30
N ARG A 109 -0.77 -45.18 -5.36
CA ARG A 109 0.14 -46.20 -4.80
C ARG A 109 0.43 -45.96 -3.32
N ARG A 110 0.17 -47.03 -2.57
CA ARG A 110 0.43 -47.29 -1.14
C ARG A 110 1.84 -46.92 -0.66
N PRO A 111 2.03 -46.72 0.65
CA PRO A 111 3.22 -46.07 1.20
C PRO A 111 4.39 -47.04 1.35
N LEU A 112 5.56 -46.65 0.84
CA LEU A 112 6.85 -47.25 1.18
C LEU A 112 7.81 -46.17 1.69
N ARG A 113 7.87 -46.10 3.02
CA ARG A 113 9.03 -45.96 3.90
C ARG A 113 10.21 -45.10 3.41
N HIS A 114 10.37 -43.97 4.11
CA HIS A 114 11.60 -43.27 4.50
C HIS A 114 12.90 -43.63 3.75
N GLN A 115 13.41 -42.66 2.98
CA GLN A 115 14.84 -42.33 2.97
C GLN A 115 15.04 -40.84 2.65
N LYS A 116 15.83 -40.18 3.49
CA LYS A 116 16.26 -38.78 3.42
C LYS A 116 17.18 -38.57 2.21
N GLY A 117 16.86 -37.56 1.39
CA GLY A 117 17.62 -37.05 0.25
C GLY A 117 16.92 -35.80 -0.31
N PRO A 118 17.63 -34.86 -0.95
CA PRO A 118 17.51 -33.42 -0.71
C PRO A 118 16.17 -32.81 -1.16
N GLY A 119 15.65 -31.91 -0.32
CA GLY A 119 14.34 -31.30 -0.43
C GLY A 119 14.09 -30.64 -1.78
N ILE A 120 13.06 -31.13 -2.46
CA ILE A 120 12.49 -30.59 -3.68
C ILE A 120 11.86 -29.24 -3.36
N SER A 121 12.32 -28.22 -4.06
CA SER A 121 11.84 -26.86 -3.98
C SER A 121 10.40 -26.74 -4.48
N HIS A 122 9.51 -26.32 -3.58
CA HIS A 122 8.20 -25.77 -3.92
C HIS A 122 8.34 -24.59 -4.92
N PRO A 123 7.27 -24.19 -5.63
CA PRO A 123 7.24 -23.07 -6.59
C PRO A 123 7.41 -21.68 -5.94
N ARG A 124 8.18 -21.61 -4.87
CA ARG A 124 8.79 -20.42 -4.28
C ARG A 124 9.88 -19.83 -5.19
N GLN A 125 10.48 -20.62 -6.09
CA GLN A 125 11.80 -20.29 -6.64
C GLN A 125 11.89 -19.12 -7.62
N ASN A 126 10.81 -18.69 -8.28
CA ASN A 126 10.91 -17.58 -9.26
C ASN A 126 10.53 -16.20 -8.70
N LEU A 127 10.12 -16.10 -7.44
CA LEU A 127 9.98 -14.84 -6.70
C LEU A 127 10.88 -14.76 -5.44
N VAL A 128 11.65 -15.82 -5.15
CA VAL A 128 12.55 -15.93 -3.98
C VAL A 128 13.91 -15.24 -4.19
N ASN A 129 14.26 -14.85 -5.42
CA ASN A 129 15.56 -14.24 -5.69
C ASN A 129 15.63 -12.72 -5.45
N SER A 130 14.51 -12.00 -5.36
CA SER A 130 14.54 -10.53 -5.20
C SER A 130 14.82 -10.08 -3.76
N CYS A 131 14.37 -10.83 -2.75
CA CYS A 131 14.54 -10.48 -1.32
C CYS A 131 15.60 -11.33 -0.60
N ARG A 132 16.40 -12.11 -1.34
CA ARG A 132 17.38 -13.07 -0.79
C ARG A 132 18.55 -12.41 -0.05
N HIS A 133 18.75 -11.11 -0.29
CA HIS A 133 19.73 -10.30 0.41
C HIS A 133 19.35 -10.02 1.88
N LEU A 134 18.09 -10.25 2.27
CA LEU A 134 17.64 -10.08 3.65
C LEU A 134 17.84 -11.35 4.48
N ARG A 135 18.28 -11.17 5.74
CA ARG A 135 18.60 -12.23 6.71
C ARG A 135 17.42 -13.19 6.99
N SER A 136 16.17 -12.79 6.70
CA SER A 136 14.94 -13.59 6.89
C SER A 136 14.11 -13.68 5.59
N HIS A 137 14.73 -14.12 4.49
CA HIS A 137 14.11 -14.16 3.16
C HIS A 137 12.75 -14.90 3.07
N ASP A 138 12.47 -15.84 3.97
CA ASP A 138 11.22 -16.61 3.99
C ASP A 138 9.99 -15.81 4.45
N GLN A 139 10.20 -14.64 5.05
CA GLN A 139 9.15 -13.79 5.64
C GLN A 139 8.92 -12.48 4.86
N PHE A 140 9.62 -12.30 3.73
CA PHE A 140 9.48 -11.16 2.84
C PHE A 140 8.89 -11.57 1.49
N TYR A 141 8.00 -10.72 1.00
CA TYR A 141 7.33 -10.89 -0.28
C TYR A 141 7.69 -9.70 -1.17
N TYR A 142 8.19 -9.97 -2.37
CA TYR A 142 8.55 -8.94 -3.33
C TYR A 142 7.29 -8.47 -4.08
N ILE A 143 7.01 -7.17 -4.04
CA ILE A 143 5.87 -6.58 -4.75
C ILE A 143 6.40 -5.87 -5.99
N ASN A 144 6.06 -6.39 -7.17
CA ASN A 144 6.54 -5.84 -8.46
C ASN A 144 6.13 -4.39 -8.70
N ILE A 145 4.97 -3.96 -8.17
CA ILE A 145 4.43 -2.61 -8.34
C ILE A 145 5.29 -1.57 -7.60
N THR A 146 5.61 -1.84 -6.34
CA THR A 146 6.42 -0.94 -5.51
C THR A 146 7.91 -1.19 -5.66
N LYS A 147 8.31 -2.32 -6.26
CA LYS A 147 9.70 -2.79 -6.36
C LYS A 147 10.39 -2.94 -4.99
N HIS A 148 9.60 -3.13 -3.93
CA HIS A 148 10.07 -3.28 -2.56
C HIS A 148 9.72 -4.65 -1.99
N CYS A 149 10.58 -5.12 -1.08
CA CYS A 149 10.36 -6.32 -0.27
C CYS A 149 9.54 -5.95 0.96
N VAL A 150 8.36 -6.52 1.11
CA VAL A 150 7.44 -6.24 2.22
C VAL A 150 7.33 -7.47 3.12
N ALA A 151 7.37 -7.22 4.42
CA ALA A 151 7.29 -8.24 5.46
C ALA A 151 5.85 -8.75 5.68
N SER A 152 5.70 -10.02 6.05
CA SER A 152 4.43 -10.55 6.60
C SER A 152 4.08 -9.84 7.91
N CYS A 153 2.81 -9.49 8.06
CA CYS A 153 2.26 -8.70 9.18
C CYS A 153 2.51 -9.34 10.56
N ARG A 154 2.41 -10.67 10.62
CA ARG A 154 2.51 -11.47 11.86
C ARG A 154 3.92 -11.99 12.13
N SER A 155 4.82 -11.86 11.17
CA SER A 155 6.19 -12.33 11.31
C SER A 155 6.98 -11.50 12.32
N ASN A 156 7.96 -12.12 12.97
CA ASN A 156 8.85 -11.49 13.94
C ASN A 156 10.23 -11.34 13.30
N ILE A 157 10.43 -10.25 12.55
CA ILE A 157 11.64 -10.05 11.76
C ILE A 157 12.65 -9.21 12.54
N LEU A 158 12.22 -7.99 12.92
CA LEU A 158 13.04 -7.02 13.64
C LEU A 158 12.81 -7.14 15.15
N TYR A 159 11.59 -7.48 15.56
CA TYR A 159 11.18 -7.51 16.95
C TYR A 159 10.44 -8.80 17.30
N SER A 160 10.71 -9.33 18.50
CA SER A 160 10.01 -10.48 19.06
C SER A 160 8.56 -10.13 19.42
N LYS A 161 7.74 -11.16 19.66
CA LYS A 161 6.37 -10.97 20.14
C LYS A 161 6.32 -10.19 21.46
N GLU A 162 7.24 -10.50 22.38
CA GLU A 162 7.38 -9.81 23.67
C GLU A 162 7.68 -8.31 23.49
N ASN A 163 8.58 -7.95 22.56
CA ASN A 163 8.88 -6.55 22.26
C ASN A 163 7.65 -5.79 21.73
N LYS A 164 6.84 -6.45 20.89
CA LYS A 164 5.61 -5.88 20.34
C LYS A 164 4.55 -5.69 21.42
N GLU A 165 4.38 -6.67 22.31
CA GLU A 165 3.47 -6.57 23.45
C GLU A 165 3.90 -5.46 24.42
N PHE A 166 5.21 -5.37 24.72
CA PHE A 166 5.76 -4.28 25.52
C PHE A 166 5.49 -2.91 24.87
N ALA A 167 5.76 -2.76 23.58
CA ALA A 167 5.52 -1.51 22.87
C ALA A 167 4.02 -1.14 22.85
N GLN A 168 3.13 -2.12 22.73
CA GLN A 168 1.68 -1.89 22.80
C GLN A 168 1.26 -1.37 24.19
N VAL A 169 1.74 -2.00 25.27
CA VAL A 169 1.47 -1.54 26.64
C VAL A 169 2.02 -0.13 26.85
N TRP A 170 3.25 0.11 26.39
CA TRP A 170 3.90 1.40 26.51
C TRP A 170 3.13 2.51 25.80
N VAL A 171 2.75 2.29 24.54
CA VAL A 171 1.93 3.25 23.76
C VAL A 171 0.57 3.47 24.43
N ALA A 172 -0.06 2.44 24.97
CA ALA A 172 -1.35 2.57 25.67
C ALA A 172 -1.25 3.46 26.92
N VAL A 173 -0.24 3.25 27.77
CA VAL A 173 -0.04 4.03 28.99
C VAL A 173 0.18 5.51 28.67
N TRP A 174 1.11 5.82 27.77
CA TRP A 174 1.42 7.21 27.42
C TRP A 174 0.29 7.91 26.68
N THR A 175 -0.42 7.19 25.81
CA THR A 175 -1.61 7.72 25.15
C THR A 175 -2.70 8.04 26.18
N GLY A 176 -2.93 7.15 27.15
CA GLY A 176 -3.92 7.38 28.21
C GLY A 176 -3.60 8.61 29.07
N ILE A 177 -2.35 8.74 29.51
CA ILE A 177 -1.90 9.91 30.30
C ILE A 177 -2.07 11.20 29.48
N CYS A 178 -1.62 11.20 28.22
CA CYS A 178 -1.72 12.37 27.35
C CYS A 178 -3.17 12.74 27.05
N PHE A 179 -4.03 11.76 26.78
CA PHE A 179 -5.44 11.96 26.50
C PHE A 179 -6.17 12.57 27.70
N LEU A 180 -5.99 12.02 28.91
CA LEU A 180 -6.62 12.55 30.12
C LEU A 180 -6.12 13.96 30.47
N SER A 181 -4.81 14.20 30.36
CA SER A 181 -4.21 15.51 30.62
C SER A 181 -4.72 16.57 29.64
N THR A 182 -4.71 16.28 28.34
CA THR A 182 -5.18 17.23 27.31
C THR A 182 -6.68 17.45 27.37
N MET A 183 -7.47 16.42 27.65
CA MET A 183 -8.91 16.53 27.85
C MET A 183 -9.23 17.45 29.04
N PHE A 184 -8.53 17.30 30.17
CA PHE A 184 -8.70 18.17 31.32
C PHE A 184 -8.40 19.64 30.97
N THR A 185 -7.28 19.91 30.28
CA THR A 185 -6.92 21.26 29.84
C THR A 185 -7.99 21.88 28.92
N LEU A 186 -8.53 21.10 27.98
CA LEU A 186 -9.56 21.56 27.06
C LEU A 186 -10.88 21.84 27.79
N ILE A 187 -11.32 20.96 28.69
CA ILE A 187 -12.51 21.17 29.51
C ILE A 187 -12.37 22.47 30.33
N MET A 188 -11.23 22.67 30.99
CA MET A 188 -10.96 23.88 31.76
C MET A 188 -11.03 25.15 30.90
N PHE A 189 -10.53 25.08 29.67
CA PHE A 189 -10.64 26.19 28.71
C PHE A 189 -12.10 26.46 28.31
N PHE A 190 -12.85 25.42 27.92
CA PHE A 190 -14.25 25.57 27.49
C PHE A 190 -15.17 26.07 28.61
N MET A 191 -14.85 25.75 29.87
CA MET A 191 -15.59 26.28 31.02
C MET A 191 -15.35 27.77 31.27
N ASN A 192 -14.17 28.32 30.92
CA ASN A 192 -13.79 29.70 31.21
C ASN A 192 -12.97 30.32 30.06
N THR A 193 -13.62 30.53 28.91
CA THR A 193 -12.94 31.01 27.69
C THR A 193 -12.44 32.46 27.79
N ASP A 194 -13.10 33.32 28.57
CA ASP A 194 -12.77 34.74 28.71
C ASP A 194 -11.51 35.02 29.55
N ARG A 195 -11.05 34.03 30.32
CA ARG A 195 -9.90 34.18 31.22
C ARG A 195 -8.57 34.22 30.47
N PHE A 196 -8.48 33.57 29.32
CA PHE A 196 -7.20 33.33 28.64
C PHE A 196 -6.92 34.37 27.57
N ARG A 197 -5.75 35.02 27.65
CA ARG A 197 -5.28 36.01 26.64
C ARG A 197 -4.15 35.43 25.79
N PHE A 198 -3.80 36.09 24.69
CA PHE A 198 -2.57 35.77 23.95
C PHE A 198 -1.38 36.05 24.89
N PRO A 199 -0.37 35.18 25.05
CA PRO A 199 -0.05 33.93 24.32
C PRO A 199 -0.58 32.63 24.95
N GLU A 200 -1.31 32.66 26.07
CA GLU A 200 -1.84 31.45 26.76
C GLU A 200 -2.75 30.62 25.85
N LYS A 201 -3.47 31.27 24.92
CA LYS A 201 -4.26 30.60 23.88
C LYS A 201 -3.44 29.65 23.00
N ILE A 202 -2.12 29.88 22.83
CA ILE A 202 -1.23 28.98 22.07
C ILE A 202 -1.09 27.63 22.78
N ILE A 203 -1.00 27.63 24.11
CA ILE A 203 -0.89 26.39 24.91
C ILE A 203 -2.15 25.54 24.72
N ILE A 204 -3.32 26.16 24.74
CA ILE A 204 -4.61 25.48 24.52
C ILE A 204 -4.69 24.88 23.10
N LEU A 205 -4.21 25.61 22.08
CA LEU A 205 -4.13 25.10 20.71
C LEU A 205 -3.20 23.90 20.58
N ILE A 206 -2.07 23.91 21.29
CA ILE A 206 -1.14 22.77 21.37
C ILE A 206 -1.83 21.57 22.03
N SER A 207 -2.50 21.76 23.17
CA SER A 207 -3.27 20.71 23.86
C SER A 207 -4.35 20.10 22.96
N TRP A 208 -5.06 20.91 22.18
CA TRP A 208 -6.04 20.43 21.20
C TRP A 208 -5.41 19.51 20.14
N ARG A 209 -4.20 19.82 19.67
CA ARG A 209 -3.51 18.98 18.68
C ARG A 209 -3.02 17.67 19.27
N TYR A 210 -2.46 17.68 20.49
CA TYR A 210 -2.11 16.44 21.18
C TYR A 210 -3.32 15.57 21.49
N PHE A 211 -4.47 16.17 21.81
CA PHE A 211 -5.74 15.44 21.95
C PHE A 211 -6.11 14.70 20.65
N LEU A 212 -6.01 15.36 19.49
CA LEU A 212 -6.25 14.73 18.18
C LEU A 212 -5.20 13.66 17.82
N CYS A 213 -3.92 13.86 18.17
CA CYS A 213 -2.91 12.82 18.02
C CYS A 213 -3.23 11.58 18.85
N CYS A 214 -3.75 11.76 20.08
CA CYS A 214 -4.18 10.64 20.93
C CYS A 214 -5.27 9.80 20.27
N PHE A 215 -6.20 10.40 19.50
CA PHE A 215 -7.18 9.63 18.71
C PHE A 215 -6.51 8.72 17.67
N GLY A 216 -5.42 9.15 17.03
CA GLY A 216 -4.65 8.30 16.12
C GLY A 216 -4.10 7.05 16.82
N TYR A 217 -3.54 7.21 18.02
CA TYR A 217 -3.08 6.08 18.82
C TYR A 217 -4.25 5.22 19.35
N LEU A 218 -5.37 5.81 19.75
CA LEU A 218 -6.56 5.08 20.19
C LEU A 218 -7.16 4.21 19.09
N ILE A 219 -7.22 4.72 17.85
CA ILE A 219 -7.66 3.91 16.69
C ILE A 219 -6.78 2.66 16.58
N ARG A 220 -5.47 2.80 16.72
CA ARG A 220 -4.54 1.66 16.71
C ARG A 220 -4.78 0.68 17.86
N LEU A 221 -5.07 1.17 19.06
CA LEU A 221 -5.30 0.33 20.24
C LEU A 221 -6.64 -0.42 20.15
N ILE A 222 -7.69 0.22 19.64
CA ILE A 222 -9.05 -0.35 19.57
C ILE A 222 -9.21 -1.27 18.36
N ALA A 223 -8.82 -0.83 17.17
CA ALA A 223 -8.98 -1.62 15.93
C ALA A 223 -7.94 -2.75 15.82
N GLY A 224 -6.85 -2.65 16.59
CA GLY A 224 -5.78 -3.65 16.59
C GLY A 224 -4.84 -3.54 15.38
N ARG A 225 -3.80 -4.38 15.38
CA ARG A 225 -2.70 -4.33 14.41
C ARG A 225 -3.15 -4.68 12.99
N GLU A 226 -3.91 -5.76 12.85
CA GLU A 226 -4.32 -6.28 11.54
C GLU A 226 -5.13 -5.26 10.75
N GLN A 227 -6.03 -4.52 11.41
CA GLN A 227 -6.88 -3.56 10.73
C GLN A 227 -6.18 -2.24 10.39
N THR A 228 -5.08 -1.89 11.08
CA THR A 228 -4.45 -0.56 10.96
C THR A 228 -3.10 -0.58 10.27
N ALA A 229 -2.33 -1.66 10.38
CA ALA A 229 -0.99 -1.77 9.81
C ALA A 229 -0.89 -2.80 8.69
N CYS A 230 -1.93 -3.61 8.46
CA CYS A 230 -1.84 -4.75 7.57
C CYS A 230 -2.94 -4.72 6.51
N TYR A 231 -2.67 -5.35 5.38
CA TYR A 231 -3.65 -5.58 4.33
C TYR A 231 -3.53 -7.02 3.84
N TRP A 232 -4.62 -7.57 3.36
CA TRP A 232 -4.65 -8.92 2.82
C TRP A 232 -4.21 -8.92 1.36
N ASN A 233 -3.23 -9.76 1.01
CA ASN A 233 -2.80 -9.93 -0.37
C ASN A 233 -3.25 -11.31 -0.89
N SER A 234 -4.19 -11.31 -1.84
CA SER A 234 -4.72 -12.54 -2.46
C SER A 234 -3.68 -13.35 -3.21
N HIS A 235 -2.63 -12.71 -3.74
CA HIS A 235 -1.58 -13.38 -4.53
C HIS A 235 -0.71 -14.31 -3.67
N PHE A 236 -0.45 -13.91 -2.43
CA PHE A 236 0.37 -14.67 -1.49
C PHE A 236 -0.47 -15.40 -0.43
N ASN A 237 -1.79 -15.16 -0.41
CA ASN A 237 -2.72 -15.68 0.59
C ASN A 237 -2.26 -15.38 2.03
N GLU A 238 -1.69 -14.19 2.24
CA GLU A 238 -0.99 -13.79 3.47
C GLU A 238 -1.29 -12.31 3.78
N SER A 239 -1.35 -11.94 5.07
CA SER A 239 -1.42 -10.54 5.49
C SER A 239 -0.05 -9.88 5.48
N LEU A 240 0.10 -8.80 4.72
CA LEU A 240 1.36 -8.07 4.57
C LEU A 240 1.28 -6.72 5.31
N LEU A 241 2.43 -6.22 5.75
CA LEU A 241 2.54 -4.85 6.28
C LEU A 241 2.23 -3.84 5.18
N VAL A 242 1.49 -2.79 5.52
CA VAL A 242 1.19 -1.71 4.58
C VAL A 242 2.48 -0.99 4.20
N HIS A 243 2.70 -0.90 2.89
CA HIS A 243 3.74 -0.12 2.24
C HIS A 243 3.07 0.72 1.17
N GLY A 244 3.13 2.05 1.29
CA GLY A 244 2.53 2.96 0.31
C GLY A 244 1.15 3.55 0.62
N GLY A 245 0.62 3.43 1.84
CA GLY A 245 -0.57 4.14 2.35
C GLY A 245 -1.95 3.79 1.75
N LEU A 246 -2.07 3.66 0.43
CA LEU A 246 -3.34 3.56 -0.30
C LEU A 246 -4.11 2.24 -0.07
N TYR A 247 -3.46 1.21 0.45
CA TYR A 247 -4.05 -0.12 0.60
C TYR A 247 -4.93 -0.28 1.85
N ASN A 248 -4.83 0.63 2.82
CA ASN A 248 -5.61 0.54 4.05
C ASN A 248 -6.03 1.94 4.54
N ILE A 249 -7.34 2.17 4.60
CA ILE A 249 -7.91 3.46 5.01
C ILE A 249 -7.62 3.80 6.48
N ASN A 250 -7.60 2.79 7.36
CA ASN A 250 -7.30 2.99 8.78
C ASN A 250 -5.82 3.38 8.96
N CYS A 251 -4.93 2.78 8.17
CA CYS A 251 -3.51 3.15 8.14
C CYS A 251 -3.35 4.63 7.75
N THR A 252 -4.00 5.05 6.66
CA THR A 252 -3.97 6.44 6.19
C THR A 252 -4.59 7.40 7.21
N LEU A 253 -5.67 7.01 7.90
CA LEU A 253 -6.30 7.80 8.94
C LEU A 253 -5.36 7.99 10.15
N VAL A 254 -4.76 6.91 10.64
CA VAL A 254 -3.79 6.96 11.75
C VAL A 254 -2.60 7.84 11.35
N PHE A 255 -2.04 7.65 10.15
CA PHE A 255 -0.98 8.50 9.62
C PHE A 255 -1.39 9.98 9.61
N THR A 256 -2.57 10.30 9.08
CA THR A 256 -3.03 11.68 8.95
C THR A 256 -3.18 12.34 10.32
N LEU A 257 -3.79 11.65 11.29
CA LEU A 257 -3.96 12.14 12.64
C LEU A 257 -2.61 12.39 13.34
N LEU A 258 -1.69 11.43 13.25
CA LEU A 258 -0.39 11.54 13.93
C LEU A 258 0.54 12.55 13.27
N TYR A 259 0.66 12.51 11.93
CA TYR A 259 1.62 13.32 11.20
C TYR A 259 1.16 14.78 11.08
N TYR A 260 -0.06 15.04 10.62
CA TYR A 260 -0.52 16.41 10.40
C TYR A 260 -0.59 17.20 11.71
N PHE A 261 -1.25 16.64 12.74
CA PHE A 261 -1.38 17.32 14.02
C PHE A 261 -0.08 17.31 14.83
N GLY A 262 0.75 16.27 14.69
CA GLY A 262 2.10 16.24 15.27
C GLY A 262 2.99 17.34 14.72
N MET A 263 3.09 17.46 13.39
CA MET A 263 3.86 18.53 12.73
C MET A 263 3.32 19.92 13.07
N ALA A 264 2.00 20.11 13.07
CA ALA A 264 1.39 21.37 13.46
C ALA A 264 1.74 21.72 14.92
N SER A 265 1.72 20.75 15.83
CA SER A 265 2.09 20.93 17.23
C SER A 265 3.55 21.38 17.37
N SER A 266 4.49 20.75 16.63
CA SER A 266 5.90 21.15 16.63
C SER A 266 6.11 22.59 16.14
N ILE A 267 5.37 23.03 15.11
CA ILE A 267 5.46 24.42 14.63
C ILE A 267 4.89 25.40 15.67
N TRP A 268 3.76 25.07 16.30
CA TRP A 268 3.19 25.89 17.37
C TRP A 268 4.10 25.99 18.58
N TRP A 269 4.78 24.90 18.94
CA TRP A 269 5.81 24.91 19.99
C TRP A 269 6.95 25.86 19.64
N MET A 270 7.46 25.81 18.39
CA MET A 270 8.49 26.74 17.93
C MET A 270 8.00 28.20 17.98
N ILE A 271 6.76 28.49 17.56
CA ILE A 271 6.15 29.83 17.64
C ILE A 271 6.04 30.28 19.10
N LEU A 272 5.64 29.40 20.02
CA LEU A 272 5.57 29.70 21.46
C LEU A 272 6.96 30.06 22.01
N CYS A 273 7.98 29.26 21.72
CA CYS A 273 9.36 29.53 22.14
C CYS A 273 9.88 30.86 21.56
N LEU A 274 9.61 31.13 20.29
CA LEU A 274 10.00 32.38 19.63
C LEU A 274 9.32 33.59 20.28
N ASN A 275 8.01 33.52 20.52
CA ASN A 275 7.27 34.58 21.19
C ASN A 275 7.79 34.82 22.61
N TRP A 276 8.10 33.74 23.35
CA TRP A 276 8.63 33.87 24.70
C TRP A 276 10.02 34.52 24.72
N PHE A 277 10.91 34.11 23.82
CA PHE A 277 12.23 34.72 23.65
C PHE A 277 12.14 36.21 23.27
N LEU A 278 11.30 36.56 22.30
CA LEU A 278 11.16 37.94 21.82
C LEU A 278 10.49 38.84 22.87
N SER A 279 9.47 38.32 23.58
CA SER A 279 8.77 39.08 24.61
C SER A 279 9.63 39.27 25.86
N ALA A 280 10.28 38.23 26.36
CA ALA A 280 11.06 38.29 27.60
C ALA A 280 12.48 38.83 27.40
N GLY A 281 13.11 38.50 26.27
CA GLY A 281 14.50 38.88 25.97
C GLY A 281 14.64 40.24 25.27
N LEU A 282 13.72 40.58 24.37
CA LEU A 282 13.81 41.81 23.55
C LEU A 282 12.68 42.82 23.80
N GLY A 283 11.67 42.47 24.61
CA GLY A 283 10.51 43.34 24.88
C GLY A 283 9.61 43.55 23.66
N TRP A 284 9.68 42.69 22.64
CA TRP A 284 8.92 42.85 21.39
C TRP A 284 7.55 42.18 21.48
N ASN A 285 6.47 42.92 21.13
CA ASN A 285 5.13 42.35 20.97
C ASN A 285 4.90 41.83 19.54
N MET A 286 4.61 40.53 19.43
CA MET A 286 4.41 39.80 18.18
C MET A 286 2.94 39.55 17.81
N GLU A 287 1.98 40.10 18.58
CA GLU A 287 0.55 39.91 18.33
C GLU A 287 0.12 40.29 16.91
N ARG A 288 0.72 41.35 16.34
CA ARG A 288 0.48 41.80 14.96
C ARG A 288 0.82 40.76 13.88
N PHE A 289 1.66 39.77 14.19
CA PHE A 289 2.03 38.69 13.27
C PHE A 289 1.21 37.40 13.49
N SER A 290 0.24 37.40 14.41
CA SER A 290 -0.57 36.23 14.76
C SER A 290 -1.20 35.55 13.54
N THR A 291 -1.79 36.32 12.61
CA THR A 291 -2.37 35.78 11.38
C THR A 291 -1.36 35.02 10.53
N TYR A 292 -0.13 35.54 10.40
CA TYR A 292 0.94 34.87 9.65
C TYR A 292 1.39 33.57 10.33
N PHE A 293 1.46 33.55 11.66
CA PHE A 293 1.76 32.33 12.43
C PHE A 293 0.70 31.25 12.21
N HIS A 294 -0.60 31.62 12.25
CA HIS A 294 -1.68 30.69 11.94
C HIS A 294 -1.59 30.13 10.52
N LEU A 295 -1.37 30.99 9.52
CA LEU A 295 -1.22 30.56 8.13
C LEU A 295 -0.05 29.58 7.97
N PHE A 296 1.11 29.93 8.50
CA PHE A 296 2.32 29.09 8.42
C PHE A 296 2.12 27.73 9.13
N ALA A 297 1.58 27.75 10.36
CA ALA A 297 1.42 26.56 11.18
C ALA A 297 0.40 25.55 10.63
N TRP A 298 -0.57 25.98 9.82
CA TRP A 298 -1.50 25.08 9.13
C TRP A 298 -1.01 24.67 7.74
N PHE A 299 -0.45 25.62 6.99
CA PHE A 299 -0.07 25.41 5.61
C PHE A 299 1.10 24.43 5.47
N VAL A 300 2.16 24.58 6.28
CA VAL A 300 3.35 23.73 6.18
C VAL A 300 3.03 22.25 6.45
N PRO A 301 2.32 21.87 7.54
CA PRO A 301 1.90 20.49 7.75
C PRO A 301 0.98 19.99 6.64
N ALA A 302 0.06 20.81 6.13
CA ALA A 302 -0.85 20.42 5.06
C ALA A 302 -0.09 20.03 3.79
N VAL A 303 0.84 20.89 3.35
CA VAL A 303 1.67 20.64 2.17
C VAL A 303 2.52 19.37 2.35
N LYS A 304 3.14 19.19 3.53
CA LYS A 304 3.93 17.97 3.82
C LYS A 304 3.06 16.71 3.78
N THR A 305 1.89 16.74 4.42
CA THR A 305 0.96 15.59 4.43
C THR A 305 0.50 15.23 3.02
N ILE A 306 0.07 16.22 2.22
CA ILE A 306 -0.37 16.00 0.84
C ILE A 306 0.77 15.43 0.00
N ALA A 307 1.97 15.99 0.11
CA ALA A 307 3.13 15.49 -0.62
C ALA A 307 3.41 14.01 -0.31
N ILE A 308 3.41 13.63 0.97
CA ILE A 308 3.63 12.24 1.41
C ILE A 308 2.56 11.29 0.86
N LEU A 309 1.29 11.69 0.88
CA LEU A 309 0.19 10.87 0.33
C LEU A 309 0.34 10.69 -1.19
N VAL A 310 0.67 11.76 -1.93
CA VAL A 310 0.86 11.70 -3.39
C VAL A 310 2.05 10.81 -3.77
N MET A 311 3.12 10.83 -2.99
CA MET A 311 4.29 9.98 -3.25
C MET A 311 4.15 8.56 -2.70
N ASN A 312 3.03 8.20 -2.09
CA ASN A 312 2.84 6.92 -1.39
C ASN A 312 3.96 6.65 -0.37
N GLY A 313 4.34 7.65 0.43
CA GLY A 313 5.42 7.55 1.42
C GLY A 313 4.97 7.06 2.80
N VAL A 314 3.77 6.47 2.93
CA VAL A 314 3.20 6.04 4.21
C VAL A 314 3.43 4.55 4.42
N ASP A 315 4.10 4.21 5.52
CA ASP A 315 4.46 2.83 5.86
C ASP A 315 4.01 2.45 7.27
N ALA A 316 3.69 1.16 7.44
CA ALA A 316 3.44 0.60 8.75
C ALA A 316 4.75 0.23 9.48
N ASP A 317 4.82 0.59 10.75
CA ASP A 317 5.92 0.26 11.67
C ASP A 317 5.79 -1.19 12.16
N GLU A 318 6.87 -1.98 12.09
CA GLU A 318 6.83 -3.40 12.47
C GLU A 318 6.60 -3.58 13.99
N LEU A 319 7.19 -2.73 14.83
CA LEU A 319 7.14 -2.87 16.28
C LEU A 319 5.75 -2.47 16.82
N THR A 320 5.32 -1.27 16.49
CA THR A 320 4.10 -0.66 17.05
C THR A 320 2.87 -0.90 16.19
N GLY A 321 3.02 -1.16 14.89
CA GLY A 321 1.91 -1.26 13.95
C GLY A 321 1.17 0.07 13.76
N ILE A 322 1.82 1.21 13.99
CA ILE A 322 1.28 2.52 13.59
C ILE A 322 1.77 2.85 12.18
N CYS A 323 0.96 3.59 11.43
CA CYS A 323 1.35 4.07 10.12
C CYS A 323 1.97 5.47 10.22
N TYR A 324 3.17 5.62 9.66
CA TYR A 324 3.92 6.86 9.66
C TYR A 324 4.83 6.96 8.43
N VAL A 325 5.36 8.15 8.15
CA VAL A 325 6.27 8.33 7.02
C VAL A 325 7.65 7.76 7.32
N GLY A 326 8.25 7.09 6.33
CA GLY A 326 9.66 6.71 6.35
C GLY A 326 10.04 5.65 7.39
N LYS A 327 9.10 4.79 7.79
CA LYS A 327 9.38 3.69 8.70
C LYS A 327 10.13 2.54 8.03
N GLN A 328 9.92 2.36 6.73
CA GLN A 328 10.59 1.34 5.93
C GLN A 328 11.55 1.96 4.91
N ASP A 329 11.35 3.23 4.54
CA ASP A 329 12.26 3.98 3.66
C ASP A 329 12.93 5.17 4.37
N ARG A 330 14.27 5.10 4.45
CA ARG A 330 15.12 6.14 5.07
C ARG A 330 15.09 7.47 4.32
N GLN A 331 14.90 7.48 3.01
CA GLN A 331 14.86 8.72 2.21
C GLN A 331 13.62 9.54 2.57
N PHE A 332 12.46 8.89 2.69
CA PHE A 332 11.23 9.55 3.15
C PHE A 332 11.37 10.03 4.60
N LEU A 333 12.02 9.26 5.48
CA LEU A 333 12.25 9.69 6.86
C LEU A 333 13.04 11.00 6.92
N VAL A 334 14.19 11.07 6.24
CA VAL A 334 15.08 12.25 6.25
C VAL A 334 14.42 13.47 5.60
N ARG A 335 13.57 13.27 4.59
CA ARG A 335 12.95 14.37 3.86
C ARG A 335 11.74 14.97 4.58
N PHE A 336 11.01 14.16 5.37
CA PHE A 336 9.70 14.55 5.89
C PHE A 336 9.60 14.60 7.41
N VAL A 337 10.57 14.11 8.16
CA VAL A 337 10.62 14.19 9.63
C VAL A 337 11.84 15.00 10.01
#